data_AF-A0A813BZX5-F1
#
_entry.id   AF-A0A813BZX5-F1
#
_cell.length_a   1.000
_cell.length_b   1.000
_cell.length_c   1.000
_cell.angle_alpha   90.00
_cell.angle_beta   90.00
_cell.angle_gamma   90.00
#
_symmetry.space_group_name_H-M   'P 1'
#
loop_
_entity.id
_entity.type
_entity.pdbx_description
1 polymer ?
#
loop_
_entity_poly.entity_id
_entity_poly.type
_entity_poly.pdbx_seq_one_letter_code
_entity_poly.pdbx_strand_id
1 'polypeptide(L)'
;ERMLREQVAIIMKDWQSASAGACHQQLGLLMNNLMFACESSRPKADWLLDYSDPVLPDKTCAESVSDIFALGNELVETLRVSRDAVASFDVDSKTLRRYQALSFLRSWLVDLTKTLQHALLWAGFWDGDPENRTTQTALSNFAKEIEHAPLHPNTFLGRAIEASQDLSACYEDAQTRELAANMWSIASMSFVLGMRDRAQGTVIALVNKQVTGERNLSQSVLSTHEIPTVGLAAWGLGFWSPKVMVVDLMGTCDKTSSALQKRLLARLPSWAKSMTNWSPEAFATRSRLRWQCIDCSGDCSLDNALAKHVETQVKAKEEQDRKDQELRQ
;
A
#
# COMPACT_ATOMS: atom_id res chain seq x y z
N GLU A 1 -12.73 -13.76 10.93
CA GLU A 1 -13.86 -13.30 10.09
C GLU A 1 -15.14 -12.98 10.88
N ARG A 2 -15.95 -13.95 11.35
CA ARG A 2 -17.28 -13.65 11.95
C ARG A 2 -17.22 -12.60 13.07
N MET A 3 -16.32 -12.79 14.04
CA MET A 3 -16.12 -11.84 15.14
C MET A 3 -15.72 -10.44 14.67
N LEU A 4 -14.85 -10.33 13.65
CA LEU A 4 -14.45 -9.04 13.10
C LEU A 4 -15.62 -8.35 12.39
N ARG A 5 -16.46 -9.11 11.67
CA ARG A 5 -17.67 -8.56 11.02
C ARG A 5 -18.69 -8.07 12.06
N GLU A 6 -18.88 -8.81 13.15
CA GLU A 6 -19.71 -8.38 14.28
C GLU A 6 -19.17 -7.08 14.87
N GLN A 7 -17.85 -6.97 15.08
CA GLN A 7 -17.22 -5.76 15.59
C GLN A 7 -17.38 -4.57 14.63
N VAL A 8 -17.21 -4.78 13.32
CA VAL A 8 -17.47 -3.73 12.30
C VAL A 8 -18.92 -3.25 12.38
N ALA A 9 -19.89 -4.16 12.49
CA ALA A 9 -21.30 -3.80 12.58
C ALA A 9 -21.63 -3.00 13.84
N ILE A 10 -21.01 -3.34 14.98
CA ILE A 10 -21.13 -2.57 16.23
C ILE A 10 -20.60 -1.14 16.03
N ILE A 11 -19.36 -1.02 15.54
CA ILE A 11 -18.71 0.27 15.30
C ILE A 11 -19.53 1.14 14.35
N MET A 12 -19.98 0.60 13.22
CA MET A 12 -20.79 1.34 12.26
C MET A 12 -22.10 1.87 12.86
N LYS A 13 -22.66 1.19 13.86
CA LYS A 13 -23.89 1.60 14.54
C LYS A 13 -23.65 2.63 15.64
N ASP A 14 -22.52 2.56 16.35
CA ASP A 14 -22.33 3.28 17.62
C ASP A 14 -21.23 4.36 17.60
N TRP A 15 -20.47 4.50 16.52
CA TRP A 15 -19.29 5.39 16.50
C TRP A 15 -19.59 6.87 16.76
N GLN A 16 -20.82 7.34 16.49
CA GLN A 16 -21.25 8.72 16.79
C GLN A 16 -21.83 8.88 18.19
N SER A 17 -21.98 7.79 18.95
CA SER A 17 -22.54 7.85 20.29
C SER A 17 -21.59 8.57 21.26
N ALA A 18 -22.16 9.26 22.25
CA ALA A 18 -21.38 9.92 23.30
C ALA A 18 -20.53 8.94 24.14
N SER A 19 -20.87 7.64 24.11
CA SER A 19 -20.17 6.55 24.79
C SER A 19 -19.11 5.86 23.93
N ALA A 20 -18.99 6.19 22.64
CA ALA A 20 -18.01 5.56 21.76
C ALA A 20 -16.59 5.92 22.21
N GLY A 21 -15.76 4.89 22.41
CA GLY A 21 -14.32 5.09 22.66
C GLY A 21 -13.63 5.70 21.43
N ALA A 22 -12.43 6.27 21.65
CA ALA A 22 -11.67 6.97 20.60
C ALA A 22 -11.43 6.08 19.36
N CYS A 23 -11.11 4.79 19.54
CA CYS A 23 -10.93 3.88 18.41
C CYS A 23 -12.23 3.66 17.61
N HIS A 24 -13.38 3.48 18.28
CA HIS A 24 -14.67 3.32 17.59
C HIS A 24 -14.99 4.56 16.75
N GLN A 25 -14.74 5.75 17.29
CA GLN A 25 -14.92 7.01 16.56
C GLN A 25 -14.01 7.08 15.32
N GLN A 26 -12.72 6.76 15.47
CA GLN A 26 -11.75 6.76 14.36
C GLN A 26 -12.13 5.74 13.28
N LEU A 27 -12.42 4.49 13.65
CA LEU A 27 -12.81 3.44 12.69
C LEU A 27 -14.15 3.77 12.01
N GLY A 28 -15.15 4.21 12.77
CA GLY A 28 -16.46 4.53 12.24
C GLY A 28 -16.45 5.72 11.29
N LEU A 29 -15.67 6.76 11.59
CA LEU A 29 -15.46 7.89 10.68
C LEU A 29 -14.83 7.43 9.35
N LEU A 30 -13.79 6.59 9.41
CA LEU A 30 -13.14 6.06 8.21
C LEU A 30 -14.09 5.19 7.40
N MET A 31 -14.79 4.26 8.04
CA MET A 31 -15.80 3.40 7.41
C MET A 31 -16.89 4.22 6.70
N ASN A 32 -17.38 5.27 7.36
CA ASN A 32 -18.39 6.16 6.79
C ASN A 32 -17.87 6.90 5.55
N ASN A 33 -16.65 7.46 5.60
CA ASN A 33 -16.03 8.14 4.48
C ASN A 33 -15.80 7.19 3.28
N LEU A 34 -15.37 5.95 3.55
CA LEU A 34 -15.17 4.92 2.53
C LEU A 34 -16.49 4.47 1.90
N MET A 35 -17.54 4.32 2.70
CA MET A 35 -18.88 3.96 2.22
C MET A 35 -19.42 5.02 1.26
N PHE A 36 -19.36 6.29 1.65
CA PHE A 36 -19.78 7.41 0.80
C PHE A 36 -18.98 7.49 -0.51
N ALA A 37 -17.66 7.28 -0.45
CA ALA A 37 -16.81 7.28 -1.64
C ALA A 37 -17.13 6.12 -2.59
N CYS A 38 -17.37 4.93 -2.05
CA CYS A 38 -17.81 3.77 -2.82
C CYS A 38 -19.14 4.06 -3.53
N GLU A 39 -20.16 4.53 -2.81
CA GLU A 39 -21.48 4.83 -3.39
C GLU A 39 -21.40 5.88 -4.49
N SER A 40 -20.57 6.90 -4.29
CA SER A 40 -20.33 7.97 -5.28
C SER A 40 -19.66 7.45 -6.55
N SER A 41 -18.79 6.44 -6.44
CA SER A 41 -18.06 5.86 -7.57
C SER A 41 -18.89 4.91 -8.44
N ARG A 42 -20.03 4.41 -7.93
CA ARG A 42 -20.90 3.43 -8.62
C ARG A 42 -20.10 2.24 -9.19
N PRO A 43 -19.43 1.47 -8.34
CA PRO A 43 -18.54 0.38 -8.76
C PRO A 43 -19.28 -0.68 -9.57
N LYS A 44 -18.53 -1.36 -10.44
CA LYS A 44 -19.03 -2.51 -11.20
C LYS A 44 -18.15 -3.72 -10.89
N ALA A 45 -18.80 -4.86 -10.64
CA ALA A 45 -18.11 -6.13 -10.47
C ALA A 45 -17.39 -6.56 -11.77
N ASP A 46 -16.39 -7.43 -11.65
CA ASP A 46 -15.73 -8.03 -12.81
C ASP A 46 -16.68 -9.01 -13.48
N TRP A 47 -16.97 -8.76 -14.76
CA TRP A 47 -17.86 -9.55 -15.60
C TRP A 47 -17.49 -11.02 -15.65
N LEU A 48 -16.23 -11.38 -15.34
CA LEU A 48 -15.78 -12.76 -15.23
C LEU A 48 -16.64 -13.58 -14.26
N LEU A 49 -17.17 -12.94 -13.22
CA LEU A 49 -17.90 -13.59 -12.14
C LEU A 49 -19.39 -13.80 -12.45
N ASP A 50 -19.90 -13.13 -13.49
CA ASP A 50 -21.29 -13.27 -13.96
C ASP A 50 -21.57 -14.71 -14.44
N TYR A 51 -20.52 -15.46 -14.78
CA TYR A 51 -20.59 -16.84 -15.26
C TYR A 51 -20.30 -17.89 -14.18
N SER A 52 -20.14 -17.48 -12.92
CA SER A 52 -19.91 -18.42 -11.82
C SER A 52 -21.12 -19.30 -11.52
N ASP A 53 -20.88 -20.56 -11.17
CA ASP A 53 -21.91 -21.49 -10.69
C ASP A 53 -21.54 -22.03 -9.29
N PRO A 54 -22.33 -21.71 -8.24
CA PRO A 54 -23.51 -20.84 -8.26
C PRO A 54 -23.12 -19.37 -8.46
N VAL A 55 -24.03 -18.62 -9.11
CA VAL A 55 -23.88 -17.17 -9.31
C VAL A 55 -23.70 -16.51 -7.95
N LEU A 56 -22.61 -15.76 -7.80
CA LEU A 56 -22.35 -15.01 -6.58
C LEU A 56 -23.27 -13.78 -6.48
N PRO A 57 -23.79 -13.47 -5.28
CA PRO A 57 -24.61 -12.27 -5.09
C PRO A 57 -23.78 -11.01 -5.34
N ASP A 58 -24.43 -9.96 -5.85
CA ASP A 58 -23.79 -8.67 -6.04
C ASP A 58 -23.26 -8.11 -4.71
N LYS A 59 -22.08 -7.48 -4.78
CA LYS A 59 -21.45 -6.81 -3.65
C LYS A 59 -21.99 -5.40 -3.50
N THR A 60 -22.32 -5.05 -2.26
CA THR A 60 -22.71 -3.68 -1.88
C THR A 60 -21.51 -2.89 -1.34
N CYS A 61 -21.62 -1.56 -1.31
CA CYS A 61 -20.59 -0.71 -0.69
C CYS A 61 -20.45 -0.97 0.82
N ALA A 62 -21.53 -1.25 1.53
CA ALA A 62 -21.49 -1.62 2.94
C ALA A 62 -20.72 -2.93 3.17
N GLU A 63 -20.98 -3.96 2.36
CA GLU A 63 -20.23 -5.22 2.41
C GLU A 63 -18.77 -5.03 2.02
N SER A 64 -18.49 -4.23 0.99
CA SER A 64 -17.12 -3.93 0.57
C SER A 64 -16.34 -3.22 1.67
N VAL A 65 -16.94 -2.24 2.37
CA VAL A 65 -16.31 -1.59 3.52
C VAL A 65 -16.11 -2.58 4.66
N SER A 66 -17.10 -3.42 4.97
CA SER A 66 -16.93 -4.50 5.97
C SER A 66 -15.78 -5.43 5.62
N ASP A 67 -15.65 -5.81 4.34
CA ASP A 67 -14.59 -6.67 3.84
C ASP A 67 -13.18 -6.04 4.02
N ILE A 68 -13.03 -4.71 3.90
CA ILE A 68 -11.76 -4.00 4.15
C ILE A 68 -11.24 -4.30 5.56
N PHE A 69 -12.10 -4.14 6.57
CA PHE A 69 -11.70 -4.24 7.96
C PHE A 69 -11.72 -5.69 8.48
N ALA A 70 -12.62 -6.53 7.98
CA ALA A 70 -12.76 -7.91 8.44
C ALA A 70 -11.87 -8.92 7.71
N LEU A 71 -11.43 -8.61 6.48
CA LEU A 71 -10.71 -9.54 5.60
C LEU A 71 -9.50 -8.92 4.89
N GLY A 72 -9.06 -7.72 5.30
CA GLY A 72 -8.09 -6.93 4.56
C GLY A 72 -6.83 -7.70 4.16
N ASN A 73 -6.19 -8.40 5.10
CA ASN A 73 -5.00 -9.19 4.77
C ASN A 73 -5.31 -10.34 3.80
N GLU A 74 -6.38 -11.11 4.00
CA GLU A 74 -6.76 -12.21 3.10
C GLU A 74 -7.16 -11.74 1.70
N LEU A 75 -7.74 -10.54 1.58
CA LEU A 75 -8.02 -9.92 0.29
C LEU A 75 -6.72 -9.55 -0.44
N VAL A 76 -5.72 -9.00 0.26
CA VAL A 76 -4.41 -8.75 -0.37
C VAL A 76 -3.76 -10.05 -0.82
N GLU A 77 -3.85 -11.12 -0.01
CA GLU A 77 -3.34 -12.45 -0.40
C GLU A 77 -4.04 -13.00 -1.65
N THR A 78 -5.31 -12.63 -1.87
CA THR A 78 -6.11 -13.05 -3.03
C THR A 78 -5.61 -12.45 -4.35
N LEU A 79 -4.79 -11.39 -4.33
CA LEU A 79 -4.10 -10.89 -5.54
C LEU A 79 -3.18 -11.93 -6.20
N ARG A 80 -2.79 -12.98 -5.47
CA ARG A 80 -1.98 -14.08 -6.01
C ARG A 80 -2.77 -15.08 -6.84
N VAL A 81 -4.10 -15.07 -6.73
CA VAL A 81 -4.95 -15.98 -7.46
C VAL A 81 -4.96 -15.52 -8.90
N SER A 82 -4.49 -16.37 -9.81
CA SER A 82 -4.47 -16.04 -11.24
C SER A 82 -5.89 -15.89 -11.75
N ARG A 83 -6.12 -14.89 -12.60
CA ARG A 83 -7.40 -14.70 -13.28
C ARG A 83 -7.82 -15.95 -14.06
N ASP A 84 -6.88 -16.67 -14.65
CA ASP A 84 -7.16 -17.89 -15.41
C ASP A 84 -7.72 -19.01 -14.53
N ALA A 85 -7.17 -19.24 -13.33
CA ALA A 85 -7.72 -20.21 -12.38
C ALA A 85 -9.15 -19.85 -11.92
N VAL A 86 -9.45 -18.55 -11.80
CA VAL A 86 -10.81 -18.08 -11.50
C VAL A 86 -11.72 -18.32 -12.70
N ALA A 87 -11.25 -18.01 -13.92
CA ALA A 87 -12.00 -18.18 -15.16
C ALA A 87 -12.30 -19.65 -15.47
N SER A 88 -11.40 -20.57 -15.09
CA SER A 88 -11.60 -22.01 -15.20
C SER A 88 -12.36 -22.63 -14.03
N PHE A 89 -12.78 -21.82 -13.05
CA PHE A 89 -13.39 -22.25 -11.79
C PHE A 89 -12.56 -23.29 -11.02
N ASP A 90 -11.24 -23.26 -11.19
CA ASP A 90 -10.28 -24.13 -10.48
C ASP A 90 -9.85 -23.52 -9.14
N VAL A 91 -10.83 -23.05 -8.39
CA VAL A 91 -10.65 -22.44 -7.07
C VAL A 91 -11.82 -22.81 -6.17
N ASP A 92 -11.57 -22.93 -4.87
CA ASP A 92 -12.66 -23.17 -3.92
C ASP A 92 -13.62 -21.97 -3.82
N SER A 93 -14.83 -22.22 -3.32
CA SER A 93 -15.89 -21.20 -3.21
C SER A 93 -15.51 -20.01 -2.31
N LYS A 94 -14.64 -20.22 -1.32
CA LYS A 94 -14.17 -19.16 -0.42
C LYS A 94 -13.21 -18.23 -1.14
N THR A 95 -12.31 -18.79 -1.94
CA THR A 95 -11.36 -18.08 -2.80
C THR A 95 -12.11 -17.29 -3.87
N LEU A 96 -13.15 -17.89 -4.49
CA LEU A 96 -13.99 -17.21 -5.45
C LEU A 96 -14.71 -15.98 -4.85
N ARG A 97 -15.29 -16.11 -3.64
CA ARG A 97 -15.92 -14.99 -2.91
C ARG A 97 -14.93 -13.88 -2.54
N ARG A 98 -13.71 -14.25 -2.15
CA ARG A 98 -12.64 -13.27 -1.87
C ARG A 98 -12.19 -12.56 -3.13
N TYR A 99 -12.11 -13.28 -4.26
CA TYR A 99 -11.79 -12.68 -5.54
C TYR A 99 -12.88 -11.68 -5.95
N GLN A 100 -14.16 -12.02 -5.79
CA GLN A 100 -15.28 -11.09 -6.00
C GLN A 100 -15.15 -9.83 -5.14
N ALA A 101 -14.94 -10.00 -3.83
CA ALA A 101 -14.77 -8.89 -2.90
C ALA A 101 -13.58 -7.99 -3.29
N LEU A 102 -12.43 -8.59 -3.61
CA LEU A 102 -11.24 -7.86 -4.05
C LEU A 102 -11.48 -7.13 -5.37
N SER A 103 -12.15 -7.76 -6.32
CA SER A 103 -12.44 -7.18 -7.63
C SER A 103 -13.36 -5.96 -7.51
N PHE A 104 -14.46 -6.10 -6.75
CA PHE A 104 -15.36 -4.99 -6.46
C PHE A 104 -14.62 -3.87 -5.72
N LEU A 105 -13.81 -4.20 -4.71
CA LEU A 105 -13.01 -3.22 -3.98
C LEU A 105 -12.07 -2.44 -4.91
N ARG A 106 -11.37 -3.13 -5.81
CA ARG A 106 -10.43 -2.51 -6.75
C ARG A 106 -11.11 -1.58 -7.75
N SER A 107 -12.38 -1.83 -8.10
CA SER A 107 -13.09 -1.00 -9.08
C SER A 107 -13.37 0.43 -8.58
N TRP A 108 -13.24 0.70 -7.28
CA TRP A 108 -13.44 2.05 -6.72
C TRP A 108 -12.30 2.53 -5.82
N LEU A 109 -11.69 1.65 -5.01
CA LEU A 109 -10.76 2.09 -3.98
C LEU A 109 -9.42 2.55 -4.55
N VAL A 110 -8.93 1.89 -5.61
CA VAL A 110 -7.67 2.29 -6.27
C VAL A 110 -7.76 3.71 -6.82
N ASP A 111 -8.92 4.09 -7.34
CA ASP A 111 -9.15 5.44 -7.87
C ASP A 111 -9.07 6.53 -6.79
N LEU A 112 -9.36 6.19 -5.52
CA LEU A 112 -9.20 7.13 -4.40
C LEU A 112 -7.74 7.41 -4.04
N THR A 113 -6.79 6.68 -4.64
CA THR A 113 -5.35 6.85 -4.46
C THR A 113 -4.69 7.70 -5.54
N LYS A 114 -5.47 8.18 -6.52
CA LYS A 114 -4.97 9.04 -7.59
C LYS A 114 -4.52 10.40 -7.03
N THR A 115 -3.28 10.77 -7.29
CA THR A 115 -2.67 12.10 -7.05
C THR A 115 -2.56 12.91 -8.34
N LEU A 116 -2.22 14.20 -8.35
CA LEU A 116 -1.85 14.85 -9.63
C LEU A 116 -0.41 14.51 -10.05
N GLN A 117 0.47 14.37 -9.07
CA GLN A 117 1.89 14.06 -9.21
C GLN A 117 2.17 12.56 -9.11
N HIS A 118 3.40 12.13 -9.36
CA HIS A 118 3.84 10.79 -8.97
C HIS A 118 3.76 10.62 -7.44
N ALA A 119 3.64 9.39 -6.98
CA ALA A 119 3.44 9.10 -5.58
C ALA A 119 4.75 8.64 -4.92
N LEU A 120 4.94 8.98 -3.64
CA LEU A 120 6.05 8.47 -2.82
C LEU A 120 5.54 7.79 -1.54
N LEU A 121 6.33 6.84 -1.06
CA LEU A 121 6.16 6.16 0.21
C LEU A 121 7.11 6.78 1.25
N TRP A 122 6.76 6.69 2.53
CA TRP A 122 7.58 7.27 3.59
C TRP A 122 7.43 6.54 4.92
N ALA A 123 8.46 6.65 5.78
CA ALA A 123 8.41 6.18 7.15
C ALA A 123 9.29 7.03 8.06
N GLY A 124 8.74 7.50 9.19
CA GLY A 124 9.51 8.22 10.20
C GLY A 124 9.47 9.73 10.09
N PHE A 125 8.38 10.28 9.55
CA PHE A 125 8.13 11.71 9.52
C PHE A 125 6.96 12.05 10.44
N TRP A 126 7.14 13.04 11.31
CA TRP A 126 6.13 13.53 12.25
C TRP A 126 6.43 14.97 12.64
N ASP A 127 5.38 15.72 13.00
CA ASP A 127 5.56 17.09 13.44
C ASP A 127 6.02 17.12 14.92
N GLY A 128 6.88 18.10 15.26
CA GLY A 128 7.48 18.24 16.59
C GLY A 128 8.95 17.82 16.70
N ASP A 129 9.60 17.53 15.58
CA ASP A 129 11.07 17.40 15.51
C ASP A 129 11.76 18.75 15.80
N PRO A 130 12.61 18.87 16.84
CA PRO A 130 13.31 20.12 17.16
C PRO A 130 14.18 20.67 16.02
N GLU A 131 14.69 19.80 15.15
CA GLU A 131 15.54 20.20 14.02
C GLU A 131 14.74 20.48 12.74
N ASN A 132 13.41 20.29 12.76
CA ASN A 132 12.50 20.37 11.60
C ASN A 132 12.85 19.48 10.39
N ARG A 133 13.92 18.67 10.46
CA ARG A 133 14.44 17.85 9.36
C ARG A 133 13.53 16.67 9.01
N THR A 134 12.71 16.24 9.96
CA THR A 134 11.91 15.02 9.88
C THR A 134 10.41 15.30 9.99
N THR A 135 10.01 16.55 9.71
CA THR A 135 8.60 16.99 9.76
C THR A 135 7.80 16.57 8.52
N GLN A 136 6.47 16.52 8.66
CA GLN A 136 5.57 16.30 7.51
C GLN A 136 5.66 17.44 6.48
N THR A 137 5.94 18.65 6.97
CA THR A 137 6.16 19.82 6.10
C THR A 137 7.43 19.65 5.25
N ALA A 138 8.54 19.23 5.84
CA ALA A 138 9.78 18.98 5.10
C ALA A 138 9.59 17.87 4.05
N LEU A 139 8.94 16.77 4.43
CA LEU A 139 8.59 15.68 3.51
C LEU A 139 7.75 16.20 2.32
N SER A 140 6.71 16.98 2.60
CA SER A 140 5.81 17.51 1.58
C SER A 140 6.50 18.50 0.63
N ASN A 141 7.41 19.34 1.15
CA ASN A 141 8.18 20.26 0.32
C ASN A 141 9.15 19.50 -0.57
N PHE A 142 9.91 18.56 -0.01
CA PHE A 142 10.81 17.70 -0.77
C PHE A 142 10.07 16.93 -1.87
N ALA A 143 8.90 16.36 -1.55
CA ALA A 143 8.06 15.67 -2.53
C ALA A 143 7.75 16.55 -3.74
N LYS A 144 7.33 17.79 -3.51
CA LYS A 144 6.99 18.74 -4.57
C LYS A 144 8.18 19.07 -5.45
N GLU A 145 9.36 19.25 -4.87
CA GLU A 145 10.60 19.56 -5.61
C GLU A 145 10.98 18.43 -6.59
N ILE A 146 10.63 17.19 -6.28
CA ILE A 146 10.87 16.05 -7.18
C ILE A 146 9.64 15.69 -8.04
N GLU A 147 8.63 16.55 -8.11
CA GLU A 147 7.35 16.33 -8.82
C GLU A 147 6.57 15.10 -8.31
N HIS A 148 6.66 14.82 -7.01
CA HIS A 148 5.93 13.77 -6.31
C HIS A 148 5.02 14.31 -5.20
N ALA A 149 4.17 13.43 -4.65
CA ALA A 149 3.35 13.67 -3.48
C ALA A 149 3.37 12.45 -2.55
N PRO A 150 3.42 12.62 -1.22
CA PRO A 150 3.17 11.53 -0.29
C PRO A 150 1.73 11.02 -0.45
N LEU A 151 1.54 9.70 -0.59
CA LEU A 151 0.21 9.09 -0.81
C LEU A 151 -0.78 9.40 0.32
N HIS A 152 -0.29 9.28 1.54
CA HIS A 152 -0.93 9.77 2.74
C HIS A 152 -0.14 11.01 3.20
N PRO A 153 -0.79 12.19 3.33
CA PRO A 153 -2.23 12.42 3.23
C PRO A 153 -2.74 12.87 1.84
N ASN A 154 -1.93 13.01 0.78
CA ASN A 154 -2.34 13.81 -0.39
C ASN A 154 -3.40 13.16 -1.32
N THR A 155 -3.77 11.91 -1.09
CA THR A 155 -4.88 11.23 -1.81
C THR A 155 -6.21 11.37 -1.06
N PHE A 156 -7.35 11.08 -1.71
CA PHE A 156 -8.62 11.04 -0.99
C PHE A 156 -8.57 10.00 0.13
N LEU A 157 -8.08 8.80 -0.18
CA LEU A 157 -7.91 7.73 0.81
C LEU A 157 -6.97 8.17 1.95
N GLY A 158 -5.85 8.82 1.61
CA GLY A 158 -4.90 9.39 2.57
C GLY A 158 -5.56 10.38 3.52
N ARG A 159 -6.28 11.39 2.99
CA ARG A 159 -7.02 12.36 3.82
C ARG A 159 -8.08 11.72 4.70
N ALA A 160 -8.78 10.69 4.21
CA ALA A 160 -9.78 9.99 5.00
C ALA A 160 -9.15 9.26 6.21
N ILE A 161 -7.97 8.67 6.01
CA ILE A 161 -7.18 8.02 7.09
C ILE A 161 -6.65 9.07 8.07
N GLU A 162 -6.09 10.18 7.58
CA GLU A 162 -5.59 11.29 8.41
C GLU A 162 -6.72 11.93 9.25
N ALA A 163 -7.89 12.18 8.64
CA ALA A 163 -9.08 12.66 9.35
C ALA A 163 -9.55 11.70 10.46
N SER A 164 -9.19 10.42 10.33
CA SER A 164 -9.44 9.37 11.31
C SER A 164 -8.24 9.16 12.26
N GLN A 165 -7.34 10.14 12.35
CA GLN A 165 -6.16 10.16 13.22
C GLN A 165 -5.27 8.92 13.10
N ASP A 166 -5.15 8.41 11.87
CA ASP A 166 -4.33 7.25 11.51
C ASP A 166 -4.64 5.97 12.31
N LEU A 167 -5.85 5.89 12.86
CA LEU A 167 -6.31 4.80 13.73
C LEU A 167 -5.43 4.62 14.98
N SER A 168 -4.79 5.69 15.44
CA SER A 168 -3.83 5.69 16.55
C SER A 168 -4.38 5.10 17.86
N ALA A 169 -5.69 5.22 18.11
CA ALA A 169 -6.33 4.69 19.32
C ALA A 169 -6.67 3.19 19.23
N CYS A 170 -6.52 2.57 18.06
CA CYS A 170 -6.98 1.20 17.79
C CYS A 170 -5.92 0.12 18.05
N TYR A 171 -4.83 0.45 18.73
CA TYR A 171 -3.74 -0.50 18.98
C TYR A 171 -3.76 -1.06 20.42
N GLU A 172 -4.73 -0.67 21.25
CA GLU A 172 -4.80 -1.06 22.65
C GLU A 172 -5.28 -2.51 22.86
N ASP A 173 -6.36 -2.92 22.17
CA ASP A 173 -6.90 -4.29 22.25
C ASP A 173 -6.65 -5.09 20.97
N ALA A 174 -6.77 -6.42 21.06
CA ALA A 174 -6.43 -7.31 19.96
C ALA A 174 -7.38 -7.21 18.76
N GLN A 175 -8.67 -6.98 18.99
CA GLN A 175 -9.67 -7.00 17.92
C GLN A 175 -9.59 -5.72 17.09
N THR A 176 -9.57 -4.56 17.73
CA THR A 176 -9.44 -3.28 17.02
C THR A 176 -8.09 -3.15 16.32
N ARG A 177 -7.03 -3.72 16.90
CA ARG A 177 -5.70 -3.82 16.27
C ARG A 177 -5.74 -4.63 14.99
N GLU A 178 -6.48 -5.74 14.97
CA GLU A 178 -6.65 -6.57 13.77
C GLU A 178 -7.45 -5.82 12.69
N LEU A 179 -8.52 -5.10 13.06
CA LEU A 179 -9.26 -4.24 12.13
C LEU A 179 -8.38 -3.15 11.51
N ALA A 180 -7.57 -2.48 12.33
CA ALA A 180 -6.64 -1.45 11.86
C ALA A 180 -5.55 -2.04 10.94
N ALA A 181 -4.98 -3.20 11.28
CA ALA A 181 -3.99 -3.88 10.45
C ALA A 181 -4.56 -4.35 9.10
N ASN A 182 -5.83 -4.79 9.09
CA ASN A 182 -6.54 -5.14 7.86
C ASN A 182 -6.76 -3.91 6.98
N MET A 183 -7.19 -2.79 7.57
CA MET A 183 -7.32 -1.53 6.84
C MET A 183 -5.97 -1.08 6.25
N TRP A 184 -4.89 -1.08 7.03
CA TRP A 184 -3.57 -0.72 6.50
C TRP A 184 -3.11 -1.65 5.39
N SER A 185 -3.41 -2.95 5.47
CA SER A 185 -3.12 -3.88 4.39
C SER A 185 -3.81 -3.47 3.08
N ILE A 186 -5.09 -3.10 3.14
CA ILE A 186 -5.86 -2.66 1.98
C ILE A 186 -5.45 -1.27 1.49
N ALA A 187 -5.20 -0.32 2.39
CA ALA A 187 -4.78 1.02 2.03
C ALA A 187 -3.45 1.00 1.27
N SER A 188 -2.45 0.31 1.83
CA SER A 188 -1.15 0.12 1.19
C SER A 188 -1.26 -0.66 -0.12
N MET A 189 -2.15 -1.65 -0.20
CA MET A 189 -2.45 -2.33 -1.45
C MET A 189 -2.92 -1.35 -2.52
N SER A 190 -3.94 -0.56 -2.20
CA SER A 190 -4.53 0.39 -3.13
C SER A 190 -3.53 1.47 -3.55
N PHE A 191 -2.71 1.96 -2.62
CA PHE A 191 -1.67 2.94 -2.90
C PHE A 191 -0.65 2.45 -3.93
N VAL A 192 -0.13 1.23 -3.74
CA VAL A 192 0.83 0.63 -4.68
C VAL A 192 0.18 0.28 -6.02
N LEU A 193 -1.07 -0.21 -6.01
CA LEU A 193 -1.81 -0.45 -7.25
C LEU A 193 -2.09 0.86 -8.01
N GLY A 194 -2.34 1.97 -7.31
CA GLY A 194 -2.47 3.29 -7.91
C GLY A 194 -1.18 3.77 -8.60
N MET A 195 -0.01 3.54 -7.98
CA MET A 195 1.30 3.77 -8.63
C MET A 195 1.47 2.93 -9.89
N ARG A 196 1.09 1.65 -9.80
CA ARG A 196 1.18 0.69 -10.90
C ARG A 196 0.29 1.07 -12.08
N ASP A 197 -0.97 1.44 -11.82
CA ASP A 197 -1.94 1.79 -12.86
C ASP A 197 -1.55 3.08 -13.60
N ARG A 198 -0.67 3.89 -13.01
CA ARG A 198 -0.02 5.05 -13.66
C ARG A 198 1.27 4.70 -14.40
N ALA A 199 1.65 3.43 -14.43
CA ALA A 199 2.92 2.96 -14.94
C ALA A 199 4.13 3.70 -14.33
N GLN A 200 4.05 4.10 -13.05
CA GLN A 200 5.12 4.85 -12.40
C GLN A 200 6.42 4.02 -12.41
N GLY A 201 7.45 4.53 -13.11
CA GLY A 201 8.69 3.80 -13.36
C GLY A 201 9.64 3.71 -12.15
N THR A 202 9.47 4.60 -11.17
CA THR A 202 10.28 4.65 -9.95
C THR A 202 9.38 4.74 -8.71
N VAL A 203 9.54 3.83 -7.74
CA VAL A 203 8.91 3.91 -6.42
C VAL A 203 9.92 4.48 -5.45
N ILE A 204 9.67 5.68 -4.94
CA ILE A 204 10.53 6.35 -3.97
C ILE A 204 10.02 6.05 -2.56
N ALA A 205 10.90 5.58 -1.69
CA ALA A 205 10.63 5.35 -0.27
C ALA A 205 11.59 6.17 0.58
N LEU A 206 11.08 7.23 1.24
CA LEU A 206 11.87 8.02 2.19
C LEU A 206 11.84 7.38 3.58
N VAL A 207 13.00 7.12 4.17
CA VAL A 207 13.12 6.42 5.45
C VAL A 207 13.91 7.28 6.44
N ASN A 208 13.29 7.51 7.59
CA ASN A 208 13.88 8.16 8.75
C ASN A 208 13.57 7.35 10.02
N LYS A 209 13.90 6.05 10.00
CA LYS A 209 13.70 5.14 11.12
C LYS A 209 14.83 4.13 11.19
N GLN A 210 15.27 3.82 12.40
CA GLN A 210 16.14 2.67 12.64
C GLN A 210 15.39 1.36 12.33
N VAL A 211 16.11 0.35 11.83
CA VAL A 211 15.53 -0.97 11.52
C VAL A 211 14.92 -1.65 12.76
N THR A 212 15.49 -1.40 13.94
CA THR A 212 15.09 -1.93 15.25
C THR A 212 14.98 -0.80 16.29
N GLY A 213 14.32 -1.04 17.43
CA GLY A 213 14.10 -0.03 18.49
C GLY A 213 12.63 0.26 18.78
N GLU A 214 12.36 1.29 19.59
CA GLU A 214 11.01 1.63 20.09
C GLU A 214 10.04 2.05 18.97
N ARG A 215 10.54 2.74 17.93
CA ARG A 215 9.76 3.14 16.74
C ARG A 215 10.40 2.64 15.46
N ASN A 216 10.57 1.33 15.39
CA ASN A 216 11.37 0.70 14.34
C ASN A 216 10.70 0.66 12.97
N LEU A 217 11.52 0.66 11.92
CA LEU A 217 11.12 0.47 10.54
C LEU A 217 10.50 -0.92 10.31
N SER A 218 10.98 -1.95 11.00
CA SER A 218 10.52 -3.33 10.77
C SER A 218 9.01 -3.53 11.00
N GLN A 219 8.40 -2.70 11.85
CA GLN A 219 6.98 -2.66 12.19
C GLN A 219 6.21 -1.52 11.51
N SER A 220 6.85 -0.69 10.68
CA SER A 220 6.18 0.41 9.99
C SER A 220 5.27 -0.10 8.87
N VAL A 221 4.25 0.70 8.54
CA VAL A 221 3.35 0.44 7.40
C VAL A 221 4.13 0.22 6.10
N LEU A 222 5.17 1.03 5.87
CA LEU A 222 6.09 0.87 4.74
C LEU A 222 6.67 -0.55 4.67
N SER A 223 7.22 -1.06 5.77
CA SER A 223 7.87 -2.37 5.83
C SER A 223 6.87 -3.53 5.80
N THR A 224 5.75 -3.43 6.51
CA THR A 224 4.82 -4.55 6.72
C THR A 224 3.74 -4.66 5.67
N HIS A 225 3.38 -3.57 4.99
CA HIS A 225 2.26 -3.54 4.05
C HIS A 225 2.65 -3.03 2.66
N GLU A 226 3.38 -1.91 2.55
CA GLU A 226 3.66 -1.28 1.25
C GLU A 226 4.72 -2.04 0.45
N ILE A 227 5.92 -2.26 1.01
CA ILE A 227 7.00 -2.97 0.31
C ILE A 227 6.59 -4.41 -0.07
N PRO A 228 5.95 -5.22 0.78
CA PRO A 228 5.43 -6.52 0.36
C PRO A 228 4.44 -6.43 -0.82
N THR A 229 3.63 -5.37 -0.86
CA THR A 229 2.69 -5.15 -1.97
C THR A 229 3.44 -4.72 -3.24
N VAL A 230 4.50 -3.91 -3.16
CA VAL A 230 5.37 -3.61 -4.31
C VAL A 230 5.92 -4.90 -4.92
N GLY A 231 6.42 -5.82 -4.09
CA GLY A 231 6.89 -7.13 -4.56
C GLY A 231 5.80 -7.95 -5.24
N LEU A 232 4.60 -7.99 -4.67
CA LEU A 232 3.44 -8.68 -5.24
C LEU A 232 2.98 -8.04 -6.56
N ALA A 233 2.91 -6.71 -6.63
CA ALA A 233 2.47 -5.99 -7.82
C ALA A 233 3.48 -6.08 -8.96
N ALA A 234 4.77 -6.09 -8.66
CA ALA A 234 5.82 -6.19 -9.67
C ALA A 234 5.91 -7.60 -10.29
N TRP A 235 5.70 -8.64 -9.48
CA TRP A 235 5.98 -10.01 -9.89
C TRP A 235 4.75 -10.90 -10.00
N GLY A 236 3.83 -10.81 -9.03
CA GLY A 236 2.62 -11.65 -8.98
C GLY A 236 1.54 -11.25 -9.97
N LEU A 237 1.55 -10.02 -10.47
CA LEU A 237 0.53 -9.50 -11.41
C LEU A 237 1.05 -9.33 -12.84
N GLY A 238 2.37 -9.49 -13.06
CA GLY A 238 3.04 -9.20 -14.33
C GLY A 238 2.97 -7.72 -14.72
N PHE A 239 3.80 -7.29 -15.67
CA PHE A 239 3.70 -5.98 -16.37
C PHE A 239 4.23 -4.72 -15.66
N TRP A 240 4.55 -4.73 -14.36
CA TRP A 240 5.16 -3.58 -13.69
C TRP A 240 6.55 -3.90 -13.16
N SER A 241 7.57 -3.17 -13.62
CA SER A 241 8.97 -3.38 -13.22
C SER A 241 9.60 -2.06 -12.75
N PRO A 242 9.19 -1.55 -11.58
CA PRO A 242 9.67 -0.27 -11.10
C PRO A 242 11.14 -0.35 -10.64
N LYS A 243 11.81 0.79 -10.62
CA LYS A 243 12.99 1.01 -9.78
C LYS A 243 12.52 1.40 -8.39
N VAL A 244 12.80 0.59 -7.37
CA VAL A 244 12.61 0.98 -5.97
C VAL A 244 13.85 1.75 -5.52
N MET A 245 13.64 3.00 -5.12
CA MET A 245 14.68 3.90 -4.62
C MET A 245 14.39 4.22 -3.16
N VAL A 246 15.22 3.70 -2.27
CA VAL A 246 15.15 4.01 -0.84
C VAL A 246 16.08 5.18 -0.56
N VAL A 247 15.57 6.25 0.05
CA VAL A 247 16.37 7.37 0.55
C VAL A 247 16.45 7.20 2.07
N ASP A 248 17.58 6.73 2.58
CA ASP A 248 17.76 6.45 4.01
C ASP A 248 18.45 7.62 4.70
N LEU A 249 17.65 8.46 5.37
CA LEU A 249 18.12 9.63 6.12
C LEU A 249 18.93 9.26 7.37
N MET A 250 18.84 8.01 7.85
CA MET A 250 19.61 7.55 9.01
C MET A 250 21.04 7.16 8.66
N GLY A 251 21.40 7.08 7.38
CA GLY A 251 22.75 6.70 6.97
C GLY A 251 23.05 5.21 7.18
N THR A 252 22.03 4.35 7.07
CA THR A 252 22.12 2.92 7.38
C THR A 252 21.66 2.04 6.22
N CYS A 253 21.96 2.45 5.00
CA CYS A 253 21.47 1.78 3.80
C CYS A 253 21.80 0.28 3.77
N ASP A 254 22.94 -0.15 4.31
CA ASP A 254 23.32 -1.56 4.42
C ASP A 254 22.24 -2.39 5.17
N LYS A 255 21.71 -1.86 6.26
CA LYS A 255 20.68 -2.48 7.10
C LYS A 255 19.28 -2.22 6.56
N THR A 256 18.97 -0.97 6.24
CA THR A 256 17.65 -0.54 5.76
C THR A 256 17.28 -1.23 4.46
N SER A 257 18.20 -1.23 3.48
CA SER A 257 18.02 -1.90 2.19
C SER A 257 17.78 -3.40 2.37
N SER A 258 18.64 -4.09 3.14
CA SER A 258 18.49 -5.52 3.38
C SER A 258 17.17 -5.87 4.08
N ALA A 259 16.78 -5.07 5.08
CA ALA A 259 15.53 -5.28 5.81
C ALA A 259 14.30 -5.13 4.90
N LEU A 260 14.25 -4.08 4.07
CA LEU A 260 13.12 -3.84 3.17
C LEU A 260 13.09 -4.81 1.98
N GLN A 261 14.24 -5.15 1.37
CA GLN A 261 14.26 -6.13 0.28
C GLN A 261 13.72 -7.50 0.71
N LYS A 262 14.03 -7.95 1.94
CA LYS A 262 13.45 -9.19 2.49
C LYS A 262 11.91 -9.16 2.54
N ARG A 263 11.32 -7.97 2.73
CA ARG A 263 9.87 -7.79 2.78
C ARG A 263 9.20 -7.92 1.42
N LEU A 264 9.89 -7.67 0.29
CA LEU A 264 9.35 -7.89 -1.06
C LEU A 264 8.84 -9.33 -1.25
N LEU A 265 9.52 -10.29 -0.61
CA LEU A 265 9.22 -11.73 -0.74
C LEU A 265 8.09 -12.20 0.19
N ALA A 266 7.74 -11.41 1.21
CA ALA A 266 6.84 -11.83 2.28
C ALA A 266 5.49 -12.27 1.70
N ARG A 267 5.01 -11.51 0.71
CA ARG A 267 3.71 -11.72 0.07
C ARG A 267 3.76 -12.45 -1.27
N LEU A 268 4.79 -13.24 -1.57
CA LEU A 268 4.81 -14.03 -2.80
C LEU A 268 4.10 -15.39 -2.66
N PRO A 269 3.47 -15.93 -3.72
CA PRO A 269 2.83 -17.24 -3.71
C PRO A 269 3.83 -18.39 -3.50
N SER A 270 3.35 -19.57 -3.11
CA SER A 270 4.19 -20.73 -2.78
C SER A 270 5.08 -21.17 -3.94
N TRP A 271 4.62 -21.10 -5.20
CA TRP A 271 5.43 -21.44 -6.38
C TRP A 271 6.56 -20.41 -6.63
N ALA A 272 6.32 -19.13 -6.33
CA ALA A 272 7.36 -18.11 -6.25
C ALA A 272 8.35 -18.44 -5.16
N LYS A 273 7.80 -18.86 -4.02
CA LYS A 273 8.58 -19.27 -2.87
C LYS A 273 9.34 -20.56 -3.16
N SER A 274 8.91 -21.45 -4.04
CA SER A 274 9.73 -22.61 -4.44
C SER A 274 10.90 -22.25 -5.35
N MET A 275 10.92 -21.04 -5.92
CA MET A 275 12.11 -20.47 -6.55
C MET A 275 13.09 -19.81 -5.55
N THR A 276 12.83 -19.88 -4.21
CA THR A 276 13.57 -19.17 -3.14
C THR A 276 14.97 -19.66 -2.78
N ASN A 277 15.66 -20.38 -3.65
CA ASN A 277 17.12 -20.43 -3.53
C ASN A 277 17.78 -19.10 -3.95
N TRP A 278 17.00 -18.03 -4.16
CA TRP A 278 17.49 -16.72 -4.58
C TRP A 278 17.56 -15.77 -3.40
N SER A 279 18.69 -15.07 -3.27
CA SER A 279 18.80 -13.95 -2.36
C SER A 279 17.81 -12.82 -2.78
N PRO A 280 17.41 -11.92 -1.87
CA PRO A 280 16.56 -10.78 -2.21
C PRO A 280 17.11 -9.93 -3.37
N GLU A 281 18.44 -9.81 -3.48
CA GLU A 281 19.13 -9.11 -4.56
C GLU A 281 18.97 -9.84 -5.91
N ALA A 282 19.03 -11.17 -5.89
CA ALA A 282 18.78 -11.99 -7.07
C ALA A 282 17.30 -11.92 -7.49
N PHE A 283 16.38 -11.83 -6.53
CA PHE A 283 14.95 -11.61 -6.81
C PHE A 283 14.69 -10.27 -7.52
N ALA A 284 15.25 -9.17 -7.01
CA ALA A 284 15.12 -7.85 -7.65
C ALA A 284 15.64 -7.92 -9.11
N THR A 285 16.86 -8.41 -9.29
CA THR A 285 17.50 -8.53 -10.62
C THR A 285 16.66 -9.33 -11.61
N ARG A 286 16.05 -10.44 -11.19
CA ARG A 286 15.26 -11.33 -12.07
C ARG A 286 13.83 -10.83 -12.33
N SER A 287 13.22 -10.14 -11.36
CA SER A 287 11.89 -9.53 -11.52
C SER A 287 11.89 -8.27 -12.39
N ARG A 288 13.06 -7.90 -12.95
CA ARG A 288 13.34 -6.60 -13.59
C ARG A 288 13.11 -5.40 -12.66
N LEU A 289 12.77 -5.63 -11.40
CA LEU A 289 12.70 -4.63 -10.36
C LEU A 289 14.12 -4.19 -10.03
N ARG A 290 14.44 -2.93 -10.22
CA ARG A 290 15.75 -2.41 -9.82
C ARG A 290 15.65 -1.91 -8.39
N TRP A 291 16.68 -2.15 -7.59
CA TRP A 291 16.74 -1.64 -6.23
C TRP A 291 17.96 -0.74 -6.06
N GLN A 292 17.76 0.43 -5.46
CA GLN A 292 18.82 1.35 -5.10
C GLN A 292 18.53 1.92 -3.71
N CYS A 293 19.58 2.09 -2.92
CA CYS A 293 19.53 2.84 -1.67
C CYS A 293 20.46 4.05 -1.79
N ILE A 294 19.95 5.25 -1.54
CA ILE A 294 20.72 6.47 -1.39
C ILE A 294 21.01 6.61 0.10
N ASP A 295 22.28 6.49 0.45
CA ASP A 295 22.74 6.52 1.83
C ASP A 295 23.05 7.96 2.26
N CYS A 296 22.24 8.48 3.17
CA CYS A 296 22.43 9.82 3.70
C CYS A 296 23.16 9.73 5.03
N SER A 297 24.46 9.41 5.02
CA SER A 297 25.33 9.14 6.19
C SER A 297 25.47 10.30 7.20
N GLY A 298 24.37 10.89 7.67
CA GLY A 298 24.28 12.07 8.54
C GLY A 298 24.23 13.42 7.81
N ASP A 299 24.81 13.49 6.61
CA ASP A 299 25.07 14.74 5.89
C ASP A 299 23.91 15.27 5.03
N CYS A 300 22.91 14.43 4.72
CA CYS A 300 21.80 14.90 3.88
C CYS A 300 20.69 15.51 4.72
N SER A 301 20.06 16.54 4.17
CA SER A 301 18.75 17.01 4.62
C SER A 301 17.76 16.87 3.48
N LEU A 302 16.46 17.00 3.78
CA LEU A 302 15.41 17.11 2.76
C LEU A 302 15.52 18.49 2.07
N ASP A 303 16.61 18.70 1.36
CA ASP A 303 16.99 19.94 0.70
C ASP A 303 16.99 19.82 -0.82
N ASN A 304 17.25 20.95 -1.48
CA ASN A 304 17.28 21.05 -2.93
C ASN A 304 18.41 20.20 -3.55
N ALA A 305 19.51 19.95 -2.82
CA ALA A 305 20.61 19.16 -3.36
C ALA A 305 20.23 17.67 -3.44
N LEU A 306 19.63 17.14 -2.36
CA LEU A 306 19.09 15.78 -2.35
C LEU A 306 17.92 15.65 -3.35
N ALA A 307 17.02 16.63 -3.40
CA ALA A 307 15.89 16.61 -4.32
C ALA A 307 16.37 16.54 -5.78
N LYS A 308 17.33 17.40 -6.16
CA LYS A 308 17.93 17.38 -7.51
C LYS A 308 18.63 16.05 -7.82
N HIS A 309 19.31 15.46 -6.84
CA HIS A 309 19.94 14.15 -7.01
C HIS A 309 18.89 13.05 -7.29
N VAL A 310 17.82 13.00 -6.48
CA VAL A 310 16.72 12.05 -6.65
C VAL A 310 15.99 12.27 -7.97
N GLU A 311 15.64 13.51 -8.30
CA GLU A 311 14.98 13.88 -9.55
C GLU A 311 15.80 13.45 -10.78
N THR A 312 17.12 13.68 -10.76
CA THR A 312 18.02 13.23 -11.84
C THR A 312 17.95 11.72 -12.04
N GLN A 313 17.90 10.96 -10.94
CA GLN A 313 17.81 9.50 -10.97
C GLN A 313 16.44 8.99 -11.44
N VAL A 314 15.36 9.73 -11.15
CA VAL A 314 14.00 9.45 -11.65
C VAL A 314 13.93 9.70 -13.15
N LYS A 315 14.32 10.89 -13.62
CA LYS A 315 14.32 11.27 -15.04
C LYS A 315 15.18 10.33 -15.90
N ALA A 316 16.31 9.87 -15.37
CA ALA A 316 17.15 8.88 -16.05
C ALA A 316 16.42 7.52 -16.24
N LYS A 317 15.58 7.11 -15.29
CA LYS A 317 14.77 5.89 -15.41
C LYS A 317 13.62 6.08 -16.38
N GLU A 318 12.93 7.22 -16.33
CA GLU A 318 11.85 7.55 -17.27
C GLU A 318 12.33 7.55 -18.72
N GLU A 319 13.50 8.13 -18.97
CA GLU A 319 14.11 8.12 -20.30
C GLU A 319 14.50 6.70 -20.76
N GLN A 320 14.99 5.85 -19.85
CA GLN A 320 15.25 4.46 -20.17
C GLN A 320 13.95 3.71 -20.50
N ASP A 321 12.88 3.92 -19.72
CA ASP A 321 11.59 3.28 -19.95
C ASP A 321 10.98 3.69 -21.29
N ARG A 322 11.11 4.97 -21.66
CA ARG A 322 10.70 5.48 -22.97
C ARG A 322 11.44 4.77 -24.11
N LYS A 323 12.76 4.64 -24.03
CA LYS A 323 13.57 3.90 -25.02
C LYS A 323 13.18 2.43 -25.11
N ASP A 324 12.96 1.78 -23.97
CA ASP A 324 12.54 0.38 -23.92
C ASP A 324 11.14 0.17 -24.52
N GLN A 325 10.25 1.15 -24.43
CA GLN A 325 8.94 1.13 -25.08
C GLN A 325 9.06 1.34 -26.60
N GLU A 326 9.87 2.30 -27.05
CA GLU A 326 10.13 2.56 -28.47
C GLU A 326 10.73 1.34 -29.18
N LEU A 327 11.64 0.60 -28.52
CA LEU A 327 12.24 -0.62 -29.08
C LEU A 327 11.27 -1.80 -29.20
N ARG A 328 10.14 -1.77 -28.50
CA ARG A 328 9.11 -2.84 -28.55
C ARG A 328 8.05 -2.60 -29.62
N GLN A 329 7.96 -1.37 -30.14
CA GLN A 329 7.06 -0.99 -31.23
C GLN A 329 7.72 -1.28 -32.58
#